data_AF-A0AAV1XQK7-F1
#
_entry.id   AF-A0AAV1XQK7-F1
#
_cell.length_a   1.000
_cell.length_b   1.000
_cell.length_c   1.000
_cell.angle_alpha   90.00
_cell.angle_beta   90.00
_cell.angle_gamma   90.00
#
_symmetry.space_group_name_H-M   'P 1'
#
loop_
_entity.id
_entity.type
_entity.pdbx_description
1 polymer ?
#
loop_
_entity_poly.entity_id
_entity_poly.type
_entity_poly.pdbx_seq_one_letter_code
_entity_poly.pdbx_strand_id
1 'polypeptide(L)'
;MESKRNRGNEKNYQQQKEDEEELEQEQDGDQEEENNEILKRRISSHPLYGLLVETHLECLKVGDISNLESELKINHQMQEMKKQNLGMFSQSELDLFMEAYCLALSQLKEAMEEPQKKSMAFINNMHLQLRELTMASMATPSEPADATSSSSSTSECKFIRNPSI
;
A
#
# COMPACT_ATOMS: atom_id res chain seq x y z
N MET A 1 -36.89 -66.89 -10.48
CA MET A 1 -37.89 -65.83 -10.67
C MET A 1 -37.37 -64.59 -9.99
N GLU A 2 -37.25 -63.52 -10.79
CA GLU A 2 -37.16 -62.11 -10.42
C GLU A 2 -36.44 -61.71 -9.11
N SER A 3 -35.14 -61.42 -9.22
CA SER A 3 -34.51 -60.38 -8.40
C SER A 3 -34.50 -59.09 -9.22
N LYS A 4 -35.66 -58.41 -9.24
CA LYS A 4 -35.82 -57.07 -9.83
C LYS A 4 -36.74 -56.24 -8.94
N ARG A 5 -36.11 -55.38 -8.13
CA ARG A 5 -36.51 -53.99 -7.82
C ARG A 5 -35.87 -53.61 -6.50
N ASN A 6 -34.74 -52.93 -6.55
CA ASN A 6 -34.42 -51.94 -5.51
C ASN A 6 -33.48 -50.81 -5.96
N ARG A 7 -33.06 -50.79 -7.24
CA ARG A 7 -32.12 -49.79 -7.78
C ARG A 7 -32.74 -48.41 -8.02
N GLY A 8 -34.07 -48.29 -7.93
CA GLY A 8 -34.80 -47.02 -8.14
C GLY A 8 -34.97 -46.21 -6.85
N ASN A 9 -34.94 -46.87 -5.69
CA ASN A 9 -35.22 -46.21 -4.41
C ASN A 9 -33.97 -45.51 -3.88
N GLU A 10 -32.79 -46.15 -3.97
CA GLU A 10 -31.50 -45.54 -3.60
C GLU A 10 -31.25 -44.23 -4.36
N LYS A 11 -31.46 -44.23 -5.68
CA LYS A 11 -31.29 -43.03 -6.53
C LYS A 11 -32.21 -41.86 -6.14
N ASN A 12 -33.40 -42.14 -5.60
CA ASN A 12 -34.32 -41.10 -5.18
C ASN A 12 -33.87 -40.46 -3.85
N TYR A 13 -33.29 -41.25 -2.94
CA TYR A 13 -32.69 -40.74 -1.70
C TYR A 13 -31.38 -40.00 -1.95
N GLN A 14 -30.57 -40.43 -2.93
CA GLN A 14 -29.37 -39.66 -3.33
C GLN A 14 -29.75 -38.32 -3.97
N GLN A 15 -30.72 -38.30 -4.90
CA GLN A 15 -31.14 -37.04 -5.54
C GLN A 15 -31.75 -36.06 -4.54
N GLN A 16 -32.63 -36.51 -3.63
CA GLN A 16 -33.20 -35.63 -2.59
C GLN A 16 -32.14 -35.04 -1.66
N LYS A 17 -31.08 -35.81 -1.36
CA LYS A 17 -29.99 -35.36 -0.51
C LYS A 17 -29.08 -34.35 -1.23
N GLU A 18 -28.87 -34.52 -2.52
CA GLU A 18 -28.16 -33.57 -3.37
C GLU A 18 -28.96 -32.26 -3.52
N ASP A 19 -30.27 -32.34 -3.74
CA ASP A 19 -31.15 -31.16 -3.86
C ASP A 19 -31.27 -30.39 -2.52
N GLU A 20 -31.30 -31.09 -1.37
CA GLU A 20 -31.25 -30.47 -0.03
C GLU A 20 -29.89 -29.81 0.27
N GLU A 21 -28.78 -30.45 -0.09
CA GLU A 21 -27.43 -29.88 0.06
C GLU A 21 -27.19 -28.68 -0.86
N GLU A 22 -27.79 -28.64 -2.05
CA GLU A 22 -27.74 -27.51 -2.98
C GLU A 22 -28.58 -26.31 -2.47
N LEU A 23 -29.78 -26.57 -1.94
CA LEU A 23 -30.63 -25.54 -1.31
C LEU A 23 -30.01 -24.94 -0.04
N GLU A 24 -29.33 -25.73 0.79
CA GLU A 24 -28.60 -25.24 1.97
C GLU A 24 -27.39 -24.36 1.55
N GLN A 25 -26.66 -24.76 0.50
CA GLN A 25 -25.55 -23.96 -0.03
C GLN A 25 -26.00 -22.65 -0.69
N GLU A 26 -27.12 -22.64 -1.41
CA GLU A 26 -27.71 -21.42 -1.97
C GLU A 26 -28.20 -20.48 -0.85
N GLN A 27 -28.86 -21.02 0.18
CA GLN A 27 -29.38 -20.24 1.30
C GLN A 27 -28.27 -19.63 2.19
N ASP A 28 -27.14 -20.32 2.35
CA ASP A 28 -25.95 -19.79 3.02
C ASP A 28 -25.27 -18.68 2.19
N GLY A 29 -25.23 -18.84 0.86
CA GLY A 29 -24.71 -17.83 -0.07
C GLY A 29 -25.49 -16.52 -0.03
N ASP A 30 -26.83 -16.60 -0.10
CA ASP A 30 -27.72 -15.43 -0.06
C ASP A 30 -27.62 -14.66 1.27
N GLN A 31 -27.52 -15.36 2.40
CA GLN A 31 -27.33 -14.73 3.71
C GLN A 31 -25.95 -14.05 3.83
N GLU A 32 -24.89 -14.64 3.28
CA GLU A 32 -23.57 -14.04 3.27
C GLU A 32 -23.55 -12.75 2.44
N GLU A 33 -24.19 -12.75 1.27
CA GLU A 33 -24.31 -11.54 0.44
C GLU A 33 -25.08 -10.43 1.15
N GLU A 34 -26.22 -10.73 1.78
CA GLU A 34 -26.99 -9.75 2.55
C GLU A 34 -26.16 -9.13 3.69
N ASN A 35 -25.44 -9.96 4.46
CA ASN A 35 -24.57 -9.50 5.53
C ASN A 35 -23.45 -8.59 5.01
N ASN A 36 -22.87 -8.90 3.85
CA ASN A 36 -21.87 -8.06 3.19
C ASN A 36 -22.46 -6.71 2.78
N GLU A 37 -23.66 -6.67 2.21
CA GLU A 37 -24.33 -5.42 1.83
C GLU A 37 -24.68 -4.56 3.06
N ILE A 38 -25.12 -5.18 4.16
CA ILE A 38 -25.34 -4.48 5.44
C ILE A 38 -24.02 -3.88 5.94
N LEU A 39 -22.93 -4.65 5.92
CA LEU A 39 -21.64 -4.16 6.37
C LEU A 39 -21.12 -3.01 5.50
N LYS A 40 -21.20 -3.13 4.16
CA LYS A 40 -20.84 -2.05 3.23
C LYS A 40 -21.63 -0.78 3.51
N ARG A 41 -22.94 -0.90 3.78
CA ARG A 41 -23.79 0.23 4.19
C ARG A 41 -23.33 0.83 5.51
N ARG A 42 -23.01 0.01 6.51
CA ARG A 42 -22.50 0.50 7.81
C ARG A 42 -21.16 1.24 7.65
N ILE A 43 -20.23 0.69 6.88
CA ILE A 43 -18.93 1.33 6.60
C ILE A 43 -19.14 2.67 5.85
N SER A 44 -19.92 2.66 4.76
CA SER A 44 -20.12 3.86 3.93
C SER A 44 -20.91 4.99 4.63
N SER A 45 -21.77 4.64 5.59
CA SER A 45 -22.52 5.62 6.40
C SER A 45 -21.77 6.06 7.68
N HIS A 46 -20.59 5.50 7.94
CA HIS A 46 -19.83 5.79 9.15
C HIS A 46 -19.26 7.22 9.13
N PRO A 47 -19.31 7.98 10.25
CA PRO A 47 -18.82 9.36 10.30
C PRO A 47 -17.34 9.53 9.86
N LEU A 48 -16.50 8.53 10.14
CA LEU A 48 -15.08 8.52 9.76
C LEU A 48 -14.80 8.06 8.32
N TYR A 49 -15.80 7.62 7.56
CA TYR A 49 -15.56 7.07 6.22
C TYR A 49 -14.94 8.09 5.26
N GLY A 50 -15.38 9.36 5.33
CA GLY A 50 -14.76 10.43 4.53
C GLY A 50 -13.28 10.62 4.84
N LEU A 51 -12.92 10.68 6.13
CA LEU A 51 -11.54 10.82 6.59
C LEU A 51 -10.67 9.63 6.19
N LEU A 52 -11.23 8.42 6.31
CA LEU A 52 -10.59 7.18 5.89
C LEU A 52 -10.21 7.22 4.40
N VAL A 53 -11.15 7.59 3.54
CA VAL A 53 -10.93 7.69 2.09
C VAL A 53 -9.91 8.78 1.78
N GLU A 54 -10.04 9.95 2.41
CA GLU A 54 -9.12 11.07 2.21
C GLU A 54 -7.68 10.70 2.57
N THR A 55 -7.45 10.18 3.78
CA THR A 55 -6.10 9.75 4.22
C THR A 55 -5.54 8.64 3.35
N HIS A 56 -6.39 7.74 2.82
CA HIS A 56 -5.96 6.70 1.89
C HIS A 56 -5.48 7.29 0.56
N LEU A 57 -6.23 8.24 0.00
CA LEU A 57 -5.85 8.95 -1.23
C LEU A 57 -4.56 9.75 -1.06
N GLU A 58 -4.35 10.37 0.12
CA GLU A 58 -3.09 11.04 0.44
C GLU A 58 -1.91 10.07 0.45
N CYS A 59 -2.05 8.86 1.01
CA CYS A 59 -1.02 7.83 0.95
C CYS A 59 -0.67 7.45 -0.50
N LEU A 60 -1.68 7.24 -1.36
CA LEU A 60 -1.46 6.92 -2.77
C LEU A 60 -0.74 8.05 -3.51
N LYS A 61 -1.07 9.30 -3.19
CA LYS A 61 -0.43 10.49 -3.76
C LYS A 61 1.04 10.60 -3.34
N VAL A 62 1.35 10.43 -2.05
CA VAL A 62 2.73 10.46 -1.55
C VAL A 62 3.54 9.30 -2.13
N GLY A 63 2.89 8.16 -2.38
CA GLY A 63 3.52 7.00 -3.01
C GLY A 63 3.71 7.08 -4.52
N ASP A 64 3.16 8.11 -5.18
CA ASP A 64 3.06 8.19 -6.65
C ASP A 64 2.38 6.95 -7.28
N ILE A 65 1.46 6.33 -6.52
CA ILE A 65 0.71 5.12 -6.91
C ILE A 65 -0.59 5.53 -7.61
N SER A 66 -1.01 6.79 -7.52
CA SER A 66 -2.25 7.32 -8.10
C SER A 66 -2.38 7.11 -9.62
N ASN A 67 -1.26 6.89 -10.35
CA ASN A 67 -1.28 6.61 -11.79
C ASN A 67 -1.31 5.11 -12.15
N LEU A 68 -1.22 4.22 -11.15
CA LEU A 68 -1.27 2.75 -11.34
C LEU A 68 -2.71 2.19 -11.35
N GLU A 69 -3.73 3.07 -11.37
CA GLU A 69 -5.15 2.69 -11.47
C GLU A 69 -5.44 1.72 -12.63
N SER A 70 -4.64 1.71 -13.71
CA SER A 70 -4.81 0.76 -14.81
C SER A 70 -4.30 -0.66 -14.52
N GLU A 71 -3.35 -0.84 -13.61
CA GLU A 71 -2.81 -2.16 -13.23
C GLU A 71 -3.52 -2.74 -12.01
N LEU A 72 -4.21 -1.90 -11.23
CA LEU A 72 -5.10 -2.34 -10.16
C LEU A 72 -6.43 -2.82 -10.72
N LYS A 73 -6.40 -3.79 -11.65
CA LYS A 73 -7.44 -4.83 -11.69
C LYS A 73 -7.37 -5.52 -10.33
N ILE A 74 -8.00 -4.90 -9.32
CA ILE A 74 -8.11 -5.39 -7.96
C ILE A 74 -8.55 -6.83 -8.09
N ASN A 75 -7.57 -7.71 -7.83
CA ASN A 75 -7.65 -9.11 -8.14
C ASN A 75 -8.94 -9.68 -7.56
N HIS A 76 -9.75 -10.28 -8.42
CA HIS A 76 -10.84 -11.17 -8.03
C HIS A 76 -10.36 -12.23 -6.99
N GLN A 77 -9.06 -12.52 -6.94
CA GLN A 77 -8.42 -13.39 -5.93
C GLN A 77 -8.46 -12.84 -4.48
N MET A 78 -8.60 -11.54 -4.24
CA MET A 78 -8.79 -11.04 -2.86
C MET A 78 -10.20 -11.34 -2.32
N GLN A 79 -11.19 -11.53 -3.19
CA GLN A 79 -12.53 -11.97 -2.79
C GLN A 79 -12.53 -13.44 -2.32
N GLU A 80 -11.63 -14.27 -2.85
CA GLU A 80 -11.51 -15.68 -2.42
C GLU A 80 -10.87 -15.84 -1.03
N MET A 81 -10.05 -14.89 -0.58
CA MET A 81 -9.23 -15.06 0.62
C MET A 81 -9.96 -14.87 1.96
N LYS A 82 -11.20 -14.34 2.00
CA LYS A 82 -11.93 -14.14 3.26
C LYS A 82 -13.46 -14.22 3.09
N LYS A 83 -13.97 -15.39 2.71
CA LYS A 83 -15.31 -15.84 3.15
C LYS A 83 -15.29 -16.36 4.59
N GLN A 84 -14.50 -15.72 5.45
CA GLN A 84 -14.46 -16.05 6.87
C GLN A 84 -15.45 -15.15 7.56
N ASN A 85 -16.67 -15.66 7.70
CA ASN A 85 -17.69 -15.29 8.68
C ASN A 85 -17.53 -13.84 9.15
N LEU A 86 -17.80 -12.89 8.25
CA LEU A 86 -17.87 -11.47 8.56
C LEU A 86 -19.19 -11.17 9.30
N GLY A 87 -19.58 -12.10 10.18
CA GLY A 87 -20.82 -12.13 10.91
C GLY A 87 -20.88 -10.92 11.80
N MET A 88 -21.65 -9.93 11.31
CA MET A 88 -22.19 -8.80 12.03
C MET A 88 -21.23 -8.18 13.06
N PHE A 89 -20.22 -7.45 12.58
CA PHE A 89 -19.46 -6.51 13.43
C PHE A 89 -20.43 -5.73 14.32
N SER A 90 -20.16 -5.71 15.61
CA SER A 90 -20.80 -4.76 16.52
C SER A 90 -20.44 -3.33 16.09
N GLN A 91 -21.30 -2.35 16.43
CA GLN A 91 -21.00 -0.95 16.13
C GLN A 91 -19.65 -0.53 16.72
N SER A 92 -19.34 -0.95 17.94
CA SER A 92 -18.06 -0.67 18.62
C SER A 92 -16.83 -1.25 17.93
N GLU A 93 -16.94 -2.44 17.34
CA GLU A 93 -15.81 -3.03 16.59
C GLU A 93 -15.57 -2.30 15.28
N LEU A 94 -16.65 -1.87 14.60
CA LEU A 94 -16.53 -1.05 13.41
C LEU A 94 -15.90 0.31 13.75
N ASP A 95 -16.34 0.96 14.83
CA ASP A 95 -15.79 2.24 15.27
C ASP A 95 -14.27 2.11 15.53
N LEU A 96 -13.87 1.09 16.31
CA LEU A 96 -12.46 0.80 16.59
C LEU A 96 -11.65 0.52 15.32
N PHE A 97 -12.21 -0.25 14.39
CA PHE A 97 -11.58 -0.52 13.11
C PHE A 97 -11.35 0.77 12.31
N MET A 98 -12.38 1.62 12.19
CA MET A 98 -12.31 2.87 11.43
C MET A 98 -11.25 3.81 12.02
N GLU A 99 -11.20 3.94 13.35
CA GLU A 99 -10.18 4.74 14.05
C GLU A 99 -8.77 4.19 13.84
N ALA A 100 -8.57 2.90 14.09
CA ALA A 100 -7.26 2.26 13.95
C ALA A 100 -6.74 2.36 12.51
N TYR A 101 -7.61 2.22 11.52
CA TYR A 101 -7.23 2.31 10.12
C TYR A 101 -6.86 3.74 9.72
N CYS A 102 -7.64 4.75 10.12
CA CYS A 102 -7.29 6.16 9.88
C CYS A 102 -5.93 6.51 10.51
N LEU A 103 -5.67 6.03 11.72
CA LEU A 103 -4.39 6.24 12.41
C LEU A 103 -3.24 5.57 11.66
N ALA A 104 -3.42 4.31 11.25
CA ALA A 104 -2.41 3.57 10.51
C ALA A 104 -2.07 4.22 9.17
N LEU A 105 -3.06 4.70 8.42
CA LEU A 105 -2.85 5.45 7.18
C LEU A 105 -2.09 6.75 7.43
N SER A 106 -2.45 7.49 8.47
CA SER A 106 -1.78 8.75 8.81
C SER A 106 -0.31 8.54 9.13
N GLN A 107 0.01 7.48 9.89
CA GLN A 107 1.39 7.10 10.18
C GLN A 107 2.15 6.64 8.93
N LEU A 108 1.49 5.88 8.05
CA LEU A 108 2.07 5.46 6.78
C LEU A 108 2.42 6.66 5.90
N LYS A 109 1.51 7.62 5.76
CA LYS A 109 1.74 8.88 5.02
C LYS A 109 2.98 9.60 5.55
N GLU A 110 3.04 9.83 6.86
CA GLU A 110 4.19 10.51 7.50
C GLU A 110 5.49 9.74 7.25
N ALA A 111 5.48 8.43 7.44
CA ALA A 111 6.64 7.57 7.23
C ALA A 111 7.15 7.58 5.78
N MET A 112 6.28 7.81 4.79
CA MET A 112 6.64 7.96 3.39
C MET A 112 7.10 9.39 3.04
N GLU A 113 6.46 10.40 3.60
CA GLU A 113 6.73 11.81 3.29
C GLU A 113 8.05 12.31 3.92
N GLU A 114 8.36 11.86 5.14
CA GLU A 114 9.58 12.21 5.87
C GLU A 114 10.88 11.93 5.09
N PRO A 115 11.14 10.71 4.57
CA PRO A 115 12.35 10.42 3.79
C PRO A 115 12.41 11.19 2.47
N GLN A 116 11.25 11.47 1.84
CA GLN A 116 11.20 12.28 0.62
C GLN A 116 11.64 13.73 0.91
N LYS A 117 11.11 14.35 1.97
CA LYS A 117 11.51 15.69 2.40
C LYS A 117 12.99 15.76 2.75
N LYS A 118 13.51 14.78 3.50
CA LYS A 118 14.94 14.69 3.87
C LYS A 118 15.84 14.60 2.64
N SER A 119 15.45 13.78 1.66
CA SER A 119 16.19 13.63 0.41
C SER A 119 16.19 14.93 -0.41
N MET A 120 15.04 15.58 -0.53
CA MET A 120 14.92 16.86 -1.25
C MET A 120 15.75 17.96 -0.60
N ALA A 121 15.73 18.05 0.73
CA ALA A 121 16.54 19.00 1.48
C ALA A 121 18.04 18.75 1.27
N PHE A 122 18.48 17.50 1.32
CA PHE A 122 19.88 17.13 1.04
C PHE A 122 20.29 17.54 -0.38
N ILE A 123 19.49 17.23 -1.40
CA ILE A 123 19.77 17.57 -2.80
C ILE A 123 19.87 19.09 -2.98
N ASN A 124 18.92 19.84 -2.42
CA ASN A 124 18.92 21.31 -2.49
C ASN A 124 20.17 21.90 -1.83
N ASN A 125 20.56 21.38 -0.67
CA ASN A 125 21.78 21.80 0.02
C ASN A 125 23.05 21.52 -0.80
N MET A 126 23.12 20.37 -1.47
CA MET A 126 24.23 20.05 -2.38
C MET A 126 24.28 21.00 -3.58
N HIS A 127 23.13 21.31 -4.19
CA HIS A 127 23.07 22.28 -5.29
C HIS A 127 23.52 23.68 -4.88
N LEU A 128 23.22 24.12 -3.65
CA LEU A 128 23.69 25.40 -3.12
C LEU A 128 25.21 25.42 -3.00
N GLN A 129 25.81 24.41 -2.36
CA GLN A 129 27.26 24.32 -2.21
C GLN A 129 27.99 24.30 -3.57
N LEU A 130 27.46 23.55 -4.55
CA LEU A 130 28.05 23.50 -5.90
C LEU A 130 27.97 24.86 -6.62
N ARG A 131 26.88 25.61 -6.43
CA ARG A 131 26.72 26.95 -7.00
C ARG A 131 27.71 27.94 -6.40
N GLU A 132 27.89 27.91 -5.08
CA GLU A 132 28.85 28.75 -4.37
C GLU A 132 30.28 28.51 -4.86
N LEU A 133 30.68 27.25 -5.04
CA LEU A 133 32.00 26.89 -5.58
C LEU A 133 32.20 27.42 -7.01
N THR A 134 31.17 27.31 -7.86
CA THR A 134 31.25 27.76 -9.25
C THR A 134 31.35 29.28 -9.33
N MET A 135 30.58 30.01 -8.51
CA MET A 135 30.66 31.47 -8.45
C MET A 135 31.99 31.96 -7.87
N ALA A 136 32.50 31.30 -6.83
CA ALA A 136 33.83 31.60 -6.29
C ALA A 136 34.95 31.40 -7.32
N SER A 137 34.84 30.36 -8.17
CA SER A 137 35.80 30.09 -9.25
C SER A 137 35.75 31.12 -10.38
N MET A 138 34.61 31.78 -10.62
CA MET A 138 34.45 32.79 -11.67
C MET A 138 34.86 34.21 -11.23
N ALA A 139 34.95 34.46 -9.92
CA ALA A 139 35.29 35.77 -9.37
C ALA A 139 36.80 36.04 -9.29
N THR A 140 37.65 35.22 -9.91
CA THR A 140 39.09 35.49 -10.00
C THR A 140 39.32 36.68 -10.94
N PRO A 141 39.84 37.83 -10.46
CA PRO A 141 40.21 38.93 -11.34
C PRO A 141 41.45 38.50 -12.13
N SER A 142 41.32 38.39 -13.45
CA SER A 142 42.46 38.46 -14.35
C SER A 142 42.99 39.91 -14.34
N GLU A 143 44.24 40.12 -13.92
CA GLU A 143 45.14 41.24 -14.28
C GLU A 143 46.56 40.96 -13.69
N PRO A 144 47.65 41.55 -14.24
CA PRO A 144 48.61 40.77 -15.04
C PRO A 144 49.96 40.48 -14.35
N ALA A 145 50.74 39.68 -15.07
CA ALA A 145 52.10 39.22 -14.80
C ALA A 145 53.00 40.20 -14.05
N ASP A 146 53.55 39.75 -12.92
CA ASP A 146 54.96 39.97 -12.65
C ASP A 146 55.60 38.74 -12.00
N ALA A 147 56.82 38.47 -12.42
CA ALA A 147 57.52 37.21 -12.26
C ALA A 147 57.96 36.97 -10.80
N THR A 148 57.95 35.69 -10.41
CA THR A 148 59.05 34.97 -9.74
C THR A 148 58.57 34.04 -8.60
N SER A 149 59.09 32.81 -8.66
CA SER A 149 59.23 31.79 -7.61
C SER A 149 58.00 30.99 -7.12
N SER A 150 57.84 29.83 -7.77
CA SER A 150 57.85 28.49 -7.16
C SER A 150 57.23 28.29 -5.76
N SER A 151 56.14 27.53 -5.70
CA SER A 151 56.11 26.24 -4.98
C SER A 151 54.81 25.49 -5.23
N SER A 152 54.93 24.36 -5.91
CA SER A 152 53.87 23.39 -6.17
C SER A 152 53.52 22.68 -4.86
N SER A 153 52.33 22.92 -4.32
CA SER A 153 51.82 22.16 -3.17
C SER A 153 50.70 21.23 -3.65
N THR A 154 51.09 20.06 -4.16
CA THR A 154 50.16 18.97 -4.50
C THR A 154 49.81 18.21 -3.22
N SER A 155 48.63 18.46 -2.66
CA SER A 155 48.10 17.68 -1.55
C SER A 155 47.52 16.35 -2.08
N GLU A 156 48.23 15.25 -1.85
CA GLU A 156 47.73 13.89 -2.16
C GLU A 156 46.63 13.47 -1.17
N CYS A 157 45.43 13.18 -1.67
CA CYS A 157 44.38 12.52 -0.90
C CYS A 157 44.66 11.01 -0.80
N LYS A 158 45.07 10.55 0.38
CA LYS A 158 45.32 9.13 0.66
C LYS A 158 43.99 8.42 0.92
N PHE A 159 43.54 7.59 -0.01
CA PHE A 159 42.38 6.70 0.17
C PHE A 159 42.70 5.68 1.27
N ILE A 160 42.02 5.77 2.42
CA ILE A 160 42.02 4.72 3.43
C ILE A 160 41.03 3.65 2.97
N ARG A 161 41.55 2.50 2.53
CA ARG A 161 40.76 1.31 2.25
C ARG A 161 40.53 0.57 3.56
N ASN A 162 39.29 0.54 4.05
CA ASN A 162 38.94 -0.28 5.21
C ASN A 162 39.05 -1.78 4.86
N PRO A 163 39.69 -2.61 5.68
CA PRO A 163 39.59 -4.05 5.54
C PRO A 163 38.23 -4.52 6.06
N SER A 164 37.59 -5.37 5.26
CA SER A 164 36.38 -6.10 5.64
C SER A 164 36.66 -7.00 6.84
N ILE A 165 35.73 -7.03 7.80
CA ILE A 165 35.47 -8.22 8.62
C ILE A 165 34.24 -8.88 8.03
#